data_AF-M2MLF8-F1
#
_entry.id   AF-M2MLF8-F1
#
_cell.length_a   1.000
_cell.length_b   1.000
_cell.length_c   1.000
_cell.angle_alpha   90.00
_cell.angle_beta   90.00
_cell.angle_gamma   90.00
#
_symmetry.space_group_name_H-M   'P 1'
#
loop_
_entity.id
_entity.type
_entity.pdbx_description
1 polymer ?
#
loop_
_entity_poly.entity_id
_entity_poly.type
_entity_poly.pdbx_seq_one_letter_code
_entity_poly.pdbx_strand_id
1 'polypeptide(L)'
;MYTSLVVAAAAALLSSSAQAQTINVTSTPATGFINYTTVTGYFLQDNPTTNASTFDYTATNFGLINRTYDATSGVNTTLTQWQKFALQVEWLNNNAPLNTVYKVIWFGRHGEGYHNAAETFYGTPAWNCYWAELNGNATANWADADLTPNGINQALVAHNFWAQEIAIQKIPFPQSYYTSPLTRCLRTANLTFSGLNLPAYYPFVPTVRELFREGISLHTCDRRSNRTYIRNRFPTYNIDASLTEYDQLWNGVTAETSAAQDARSRIALDSVFSDDDHTYISVTSHSGEIGSILRVLGHQPFSLSTGAVIPVLVRAQFVPTGLPYSMPAYTVSTHCAAPPVTSIGSLAQGCVCSGTAVGGITSRIDTIASDYPSGAGFQASTAPTATTSSSGSRASSGGASASASAAAPSTSTNRASSGSPSPSASASISLSTSTGSLASVSGSVSSSRAATTSPSTTTPPTSSGSCATICSPTNFQTWGPGGWGPGFWGERPGGW
;
A
#
# COMPACT_ATOMS: atom_id res chain seq x y z
N MET A 1 -21.07 54.27 18.05
CA MET A 1 -19.64 54.15 17.66
C MET A 1 -19.16 52.77 18.06
N TYR A 2 -18.35 52.12 17.22
CA TYR A 2 -17.81 50.78 17.46
C TYR A 2 -16.49 50.85 18.24
N THR A 3 -16.37 50.03 19.30
CA THR A 3 -15.12 49.43 19.81
C THR A 3 -15.52 48.38 20.87
N SER A 4 -15.47 47.09 20.54
CA SER A 4 -14.29 46.21 20.70
C SER A 4 -14.18 45.61 22.10
N LEU A 5 -14.54 44.32 22.23
CA LEU A 5 -13.80 43.33 23.01
C LEU A 5 -14.28 41.91 22.68
N VAL A 6 -13.61 41.30 21.71
CA VAL A 6 -13.53 39.84 21.56
C VAL A 6 -12.54 39.30 22.62
N VAL A 7 -12.66 38.01 22.94
CA VAL A 7 -11.73 37.13 23.70
C VAL A 7 -12.35 36.58 24.99
N ALA A 8 -13.07 35.46 24.85
CA ALA A 8 -13.29 34.45 25.88
C ALA A 8 -13.80 33.13 25.25
N ALA A 9 -13.16 32.66 24.18
CA ALA A 9 -13.47 31.39 23.53
C ALA A 9 -12.23 30.49 23.55
N ALA A 10 -11.97 29.88 24.72
CA ALA A 10 -10.93 28.88 24.91
C ALA A 10 -11.42 27.81 25.90
N ALA A 11 -10.99 26.56 25.69
CA ALA A 11 -11.34 25.37 26.48
C ALA A 11 -12.77 24.81 26.35
N ALA A 12 -13.13 24.33 25.15
CA ALA A 12 -14.07 23.20 24.97
C ALA A 12 -13.97 22.51 23.60
N LEU A 13 -12.77 22.33 23.03
CA LEU A 13 -12.58 21.36 21.94
C LEU A 13 -12.47 19.96 22.52
N LEU A 14 -13.62 19.38 22.87
CA LEU A 14 -13.75 17.95 23.10
C LEU A 14 -13.42 17.24 21.78
N SER A 15 -12.38 16.42 21.80
CA SER A 15 -12.01 15.55 20.70
C SER A 15 -13.08 14.48 20.50
N SER A 16 -14.09 14.78 19.69
CA SER A 16 -15.04 13.79 19.17
C SER A 16 -14.32 12.92 18.14
N SER A 17 -13.68 11.86 18.62
CA SER A 17 -13.23 10.77 17.76
C SER A 17 -14.44 10.12 17.12
N ALA A 18 -14.70 10.42 15.85
CA ALA A 18 -15.71 9.74 15.06
C ALA A 18 -15.26 8.29 14.81
N GLN A 19 -15.66 7.40 15.72
CA GLN A 19 -15.53 5.95 15.56
C GLN A 19 -16.61 5.47 14.60
N ALA A 20 -16.25 4.69 13.57
CA ALA A 20 -17.26 4.07 12.72
C ALA A 20 -18.04 3.02 13.54
N GLN A 21 -19.35 2.95 13.33
CA GLN A 21 -20.18 2.00 14.07
C GLN A 21 -19.90 0.56 13.61
N THR A 22 -19.62 -0.33 14.57
CA THR A 22 -19.48 -1.76 14.31
C THR A 22 -20.84 -2.44 14.12
N ILE A 23 -20.93 -3.33 13.13
CA ILE A 23 -22.18 -4.05 12.83
C ILE A 23 -22.36 -5.19 13.85
N ASN A 24 -23.23 -5.00 14.83
CA ASN A 24 -23.64 -6.06 15.77
C ASN A 24 -24.59 -7.06 15.08
N VAL A 25 -24.04 -8.17 14.56
CA VAL A 25 -24.82 -9.28 14.02
C VAL A 25 -25.25 -10.22 15.16
N THR A 26 -26.53 -10.20 15.53
CA THR A 26 -27.14 -11.25 16.36
C THR A 26 -27.53 -12.47 15.50
N SER A 27 -27.42 -13.65 16.09
CA SER A 27 -27.33 -14.93 15.36
C SER A 27 -28.64 -15.41 14.72
N THR A 28 -28.75 -15.23 13.40
CA THR A 28 -29.50 -16.13 12.48
C THR A 28 -28.90 -15.99 11.07
N PRO A 29 -28.79 -17.06 10.27
CA PRO A 29 -28.05 -17.03 9.00
C PRO A 29 -28.85 -16.39 7.85
N ALA A 30 -29.06 -15.06 7.94
CA ALA A 30 -29.25 -14.24 6.75
C ALA A 30 -27.87 -13.97 6.15
N THR A 31 -27.53 -14.65 5.05
CA THR A 31 -26.25 -14.47 4.34
C THR A 31 -26.24 -13.15 3.59
N GLY A 32 -26.01 -12.07 4.33
CA GLY A 32 -25.73 -10.76 3.75
C GLY A 32 -24.34 -10.69 3.13
N PHE A 33 -24.14 -9.69 2.28
CA PHE A 33 -22.85 -9.41 1.62
C PHE A 33 -22.59 -7.91 1.58
N ILE A 34 -21.33 -7.50 1.41
CA ILE A 34 -20.98 -6.09 1.23
C ILE A 34 -20.96 -5.78 -0.27
N ASN A 35 -21.89 -4.96 -0.75
CA ASN A 35 -21.82 -4.41 -2.10
C ASN A 35 -20.76 -3.30 -2.16
N TYR A 36 -19.77 -3.44 -3.05
CA TYR A 36 -18.69 -2.46 -3.22
C TYR A 36 -18.88 -1.67 -4.50
N THR A 37 -18.66 -0.35 -4.41
CA THR A 37 -18.66 0.56 -5.56
C THR A 37 -17.63 1.66 -5.35
N THR A 38 -16.77 1.91 -6.33
CA THR A 38 -15.98 3.13 -6.44
C THR A 38 -16.92 4.34 -6.56
N VAL A 39 -16.66 5.37 -5.76
CA VAL A 39 -17.31 6.68 -5.85
C VAL A 39 -16.48 7.57 -6.75
N THR A 40 -16.88 7.68 -8.00
CA THR A 40 -16.08 8.32 -9.06
C THR A 40 -16.15 9.85 -9.04
N GLY A 41 -15.20 10.49 -9.73
CA GLY A 41 -15.15 11.93 -9.92
C GLY A 41 -14.39 12.69 -8.83
N TYR A 42 -13.68 11.96 -7.97
CA TYR A 42 -12.76 12.54 -6.99
C TYR A 42 -11.31 12.44 -7.46
N PHE A 43 -10.95 11.35 -8.15
CA PHE A 43 -9.61 11.11 -8.65
C PHE A 43 -9.59 11.06 -10.18
N LEU A 44 -8.50 11.53 -10.80
CA LEU A 44 -8.31 11.47 -12.25
C LEU A 44 -8.35 10.03 -12.75
N GLN A 45 -7.90 9.07 -11.94
CA GLN A 45 -7.91 7.64 -12.22
C GLN A 45 -9.34 7.07 -12.34
N ASP A 46 -10.36 7.72 -11.76
CA ASP A 46 -11.76 7.33 -11.93
C ASP A 46 -12.26 7.60 -13.36
N ASN A 47 -11.64 8.53 -14.09
CA ASN A 47 -12.10 9.02 -15.38
C ASN A 47 -11.62 8.10 -16.53
N PRO A 48 -12.54 7.50 -17.33
CA PRO A 48 -12.19 6.65 -18.47
C PRO A 48 -11.27 7.27 -19.53
N THR A 49 -11.12 8.60 -19.57
CA THR A 49 -10.19 9.28 -20.50
C THR A 49 -8.76 9.42 -19.98
N THR A 50 -8.48 9.05 -18.72
CA THR A 50 -7.15 9.18 -18.12
C THR A 50 -6.25 8.01 -18.52
N ASN A 51 -5.18 8.31 -19.26
CA ASN A 51 -4.24 7.27 -19.69
C ASN A 51 -3.35 6.78 -18.52
N ALA A 52 -3.60 5.55 -18.06
CA ALA A 52 -2.83 4.91 -17.01
C ALA A 52 -1.33 4.72 -17.35
N SER A 53 -0.97 4.50 -18.62
CA SER A 53 0.42 4.20 -19.00
C SER A 53 1.38 5.39 -18.87
N THR A 54 0.85 6.61 -18.80
CA THR A 54 1.62 7.85 -18.64
C THR A 54 1.22 8.64 -17.39
N PHE A 55 0.52 8.00 -16.44
CA PHE A 55 0.00 8.68 -15.27
C PHE A 55 1.05 8.82 -14.16
N ASP A 56 1.47 10.05 -13.88
CA ASP A 56 2.34 10.37 -12.75
C ASP A 56 1.49 10.86 -11.56
N TYR A 57 1.35 10.00 -10.55
CA TYR A 57 0.62 10.31 -9.32
C TYR A 57 1.31 11.40 -8.46
N THR A 58 2.63 11.56 -8.58
CA THR A 58 3.42 12.56 -7.83
C THR A 58 3.26 13.96 -8.42
N ALA A 59 3.21 14.07 -9.75
CA ALA A 59 2.95 15.33 -10.46
C ALA A 59 1.48 15.79 -10.39
N THR A 60 0.55 14.91 -10.00
CA THR A 60 -0.90 15.16 -10.08
C THR A 60 -1.62 15.14 -8.73
N ASN A 61 -0.91 15.25 -7.60
CA ASN A 61 -1.52 15.25 -6.26
C ASN A 61 -2.31 13.95 -5.95
N PHE A 62 -1.67 12.78 -6.21
CA PHE A 62 -2.30 11.46 -6.32
C PHE A 62 -3.48 11.39 -7.31
N GLY A 63 -3.65 12.39 -8.18
CA GLY A 63 -4.80 12.56 -9.06
C GLY A 63 -6.02 13.19 -8.40
N LEU A 64 -5.96 13.73 -7.17
CA LEU A 64 -7.11 14.38 -6.54
C LEU A 64 -7.53 15.62 -7.35
N ILE A 65 -8.75 15.58 -7.87
CA ILE A 65 -9.30 16.63 -8.73
C ILE A 65 -9.54 17.91 -7.92
N ASN A 66 -9.02 19.04 -8.40
CA ASN A 66 -9.31 20.36 -7.83
C ASN A 66 -10.75 20.76 -8.15
N ARG A 67 -11.62 20.75 -7.13
CA ARG A 67 -13.06 21.04 -7.24
C ARG A 67 -13.65 21.55 -5.93
N THR A 68 -14.85 22.13 -6.02
CA THR A 68 -15.68 22.40 -4.84
C THR A 68 -16.41 21.13 -4.38
N TYR A 69 -16.73 21.09 -3.08
CA TYR A 69 -17.55 20.06 -2.46
C TYR A 69 -18.62 20.69 -1.57
N ASP A 70 -19.79 20.07 -1.50
CA ASP A 70 -20.95 20.58 -0.74
C ASP A 70 -20.64 20.70 0.76
N ALA A 71 -19.87 19.77 1.32
CA ALA A 71 -19.39 19.81 2.71
C ALA A 71 -18.51 21.02 3.04
N THR A 72 -18.03 21.75 2.04
CA THR A 72 -17.20 22.96 2.18
C THR A 72 -17.92 24.25 1.74
N SER A 73 -19.20 24.17 1.41
CA SER A 73 -20.01 25.33 1.07
C SER A 73 -20.09 26.31 2.25
N GLY A 74 -19.77 27.59 2.01
CA GLY A 74 -19.74 28.62 3.06
C GLY A 74 -18.52 28.57 4.00
N VAL A 75 -17.56 27.67 3.79
CA VAL A 75 -16.32 27.64 4.59
C VAL A 75 -15.40 28.79 4.15
N ASN A 76 -15.27 29.81 5.01
CA ASN A 76 -14.48 31.02 4.74
C ASN A 76 -12.97 30.88 5.03
N THR A 77 -12.49 29.68 5.38
CA THR A 77 -11.07 29.41 5.62
C THR A 77 -10.39 28.83 4.38
N THR A 78 -9.14 29.23 4.13
CA THR A 78 -8.34 28.69 3.01
C THR A 78 -7.89 27.27 3.33
N LEU A 79 -8.64 26.29 2.84
CA LEU A 79 -8.31 24.86 2.91
C LEU A 79 -7.62 24.36 1.64
N THR A 80 -6.68 23.42 1.78
CA THR A 80 -6.12 22.67 0.66
C THR A 80 -7.16 21.76 0.01
N GLN A 81 -6.88 21.23 -1.18
CA GLN A 81 -7.83 20.32 -1.83
C GLN A 81 -8.05 19.03 -1.03
N TRP A 82 -7.00 18.49 -0.41
CA TRP A 82 -7.10 17.32 0.46
C TRP A 82 -7.90 17.58 1.74
N GLN A 83 -7.76 18.73 2.38
CA GLN A 83 -8.59 19.09 3.54
C GLN A 83 -10.08 19.21 3.17
N LYS A 84 -10.38 19.81 2.02
CA LYS A 84 -11.75 19.89 1.50
C LYS A 84 -12.32 18.51 1.18
N PHE A 85 -11.51 17.63 0.59
CA PHE A 85 -11.90 16.25 0.31
C PHE A 85 -12.13 15.46 1.59
N ALA A 86 -11.31 15.66 2.63
CA ALA A 86 -11.48 14.99 3.91
C ALA A 86 -12.83 15.32 4.57
N LEU A 87 -13.20 16.61 4.58
CA LEU A 87 -14.52 17.07 5.04
C LEU A 87 -15.66 16.49 4.19
N GLN A 88 -15.46 16.30 2.88
CA GLN A 88 -16.45 15.66 2.02
C GLN A 88 -16.62 14.16 2.32
N VAL A 89 -15.54 13.43 2.62
CA VAL A 89 -15.62 12.01 3.04
C VAL A 89 -16.28 11.87 4.41
N GLU A 90 -15.96 12.76 5.35
CA GLU A 90 -16.67 12.84 6.64
C GLU A 90 -18.16 13.12 6.45
N TRP A 91 -18.52 14.09 5.60
CA TRP A 91 -19.92 14.39 5.27
C TRP A 91 -20.63 13.21 4.61
N LEU A 92 -19.97 12.47 3.70
CA LEU A 92 -20.53 11.26 3.08
C LEU A 92 -20.86 10.19 4.12
N ASN A 93 -19.98 9.95 5.10
CA ASN A 93 -20.22 9.02 6.19
C ASN A 93 -21.32 9.51 7.16
N ASN A 94 -21.31 10.79 7.54
CA ASN A 94 -22.31 11.37 8.44
C ASN A 94 -23.73 11.41 7.86
N ASN A 95 -23.87 11.37 6.53
CA ASN A 95 -25.15 11.30 5.82
C ASN A 95 -25.44 9.90 5.24
N ALA A 96 -24.61 8.89 5.56
CA ALA A 96 -24.80 7.53 5.10
C ALA A 96 -25.95 6.82 5.86
N PRO A 97 -26.74 5.95 5.20
CA PRO A 97 -27.57 4.98 5.90
C PRO A 97 -26.71 4.07 6.78
N LEU A 98 -27.23 3.57 7.91
CA LEU A 98 -26.49 2.75 8.89
C LEU A 98 -25.83 1.48 8.32
N ASN A 99 -26.26 1.01 7.14
CA ASN A 99 -25.65 -0.13 6.44
C ASN A 99 -24.62 0.28 5.38
N THR A 100 -24.16 1.53 5.34
CA THR A 100 -23.25 2.06 4.32
C THR A 100 -22.08 2.80 4.96
N VAL A 101 -20.86 2.56 4.49
CA VAL A 101 -19.64 3.26 4.91
C VAL A 101 -18.79 3.64 3.70
N TYR A 102 -18.08 4.76 3.80
CA TYR A 102 -17.15 5.28 2.81
C TYR A 102 -15.73 5.27 3.36
N LYS A 103 -14.80 4.63 2.65
CA LYS A 103 -13.37 4.59 2.99
C LYS A 103 -12.52 5.06 1.80
N VAL A 104 -11.41 5.72 2.08
CA VAL A 104 -10.37 6.06 1.09
C VAL A 104 -9.23 5.07 1.27
N ILE A 105 -8.94 4.31 0.21
CA ILE A 105 -7.87 3.31 0.23
C ILE A 105 -6.80 3.68 -0.79
N TRP A 106 -5.55 3.87 -0.34
CA TRP A 106 -4.38 4.01 -1.23
C TRP A 106 -3.77 2.64 -1.49
N PHE A 107 -3.93 2.13 -2.71
CA PHE A 107 -3.27 0.92 -3.18
C PHE A 107 -1.92 1.27 -3.81
N GLY A 108 -0.82 0.84 -3.18
CA GLY A 108 0.53 1.01 -3.70
C GLY A 108 1.05 -0.27 -4.33
N ARG A 109 1.45 -0.24 -5.61
CA ARG A 109 2.19 -1.35 -6.23
C ARG A 109 3.62 -1.34 -5.68
N HIS A 110 4.17 -2.51 -5.36
CA HIS A 110 5.57 -2.63 -4.96
C HIS A 110 6.53 -1.97 -5.97
N GLY A 111 7.69 -1.50 -5.49
CA GLY A 111 8.81 -1.14 -6.35
C GLY A 111 9.29 -2.34 -7.17
N GLU A 112 10.07 -2.09 -8.22
CA GLU A 112 10.65 -3.12 -9.07
C GLU A 112 11.36 -4.22 -8.26
N GLY A 113 10.87 -5.45 -8.37
CA GLY A 113 11.51 -6.63 -7.80
C GLY A 113 12.42 -7.31 -8.82
N TYR A 114 13.33 -8.17 -8.35
CA TYR A 114 14.21 -8.93 -9.25
C TYR A 114 13.45 -9.78 -10.29
N HIS A 115 12.23 -10.24 -9.99
CA HIS A 115 11.34 -10.87 -10.97
C HIS A 115 10.93 -9.94 -12.13
N ASN A 116 10.69 -8.64 -11.89
CA ASN A 116 10.33 -7.69 -12.96
C ASN A 116 11.53 -7.38 -13.86
N ALA A 117 12.72 -7.24 -13.26
CA ALA A 117 13.96 -7.06 -14.01
C ALA A 117 14.29 -8.33 -14.83
N ALA A 118 14.06 -9.52 -14.28
CA ALA A 118 14.23 -10.79 -14.98
C ALA A 118 13.20 -10.97 -16.12
N GLU A 119 11.92 -10.69 -15.88
CA GLU A 119 10.89 -10.68 -16.93
C GLU A 119 11.26 -9.73 -18.08
N THR A 120 11.75 -8.52 -17.75
CA THR A 120 12.21 -7.54 -18.75
C THR A 120 13.41 -8.05 -19.55
N PHE A 121 14.35 -8.76 -18.90
CA PHE A 121 15.55 -9.31 -19.53
C PHE A 121 15.26 -10.52 -20.43
N TYR A 122 14.44 -11.46 -19.97
CA TYR A 122 14.10 -12.67 -20.74
C TYR A 122 12.95 -12.44 -21.73
N GLY A 123 12.13 -11.40 -21.51
CA GLY A 123 10.86 -11.15 -22.19
C GLY A 123 9.72 -11.99 -21.60
N THR A 124 8.57 -11.37 -21.32
CA THR A 124 7.36 -12.00 -20.75
C THR A 124 7.04 -13.39 -21.28
N PRO A 125 7.11 -13.66 -22.60
CA PRO A 125 6.77 -14.99 -23.11
C PRO A 125 7.80 -16.08 -22.72
N ALA A 126 9.10 -15.80 -22.76
CA ALA A 126 10.11 -16.78 -22.33
C ALA A 126 10.21 -16.88 -20.80
N TRP A 127 9.89 -15.78 -20.11
CA TRP A 127 9.73 -15.72 -18.66
C TRP A 127 8.64 -16.70 -18.19
N ASN A 128 7.41 -16.52 -18.64
CA ASN A 128 6.26 -17.36 -18.28
C ASN A 128 6.45 -18.85 -18.63
N CYS A 129 7.20 -19.15 -19.69
CA CYS A 129 7.38 -20.52 -20.16
C CYS A 129 8.51 -21.31 -19.50
N TYR A 130 9.42 -20.66 -18.77
CA TYR A 130 10.57 -21.37 -18.16
C TYR A 130 11.23 -20.60 -17.01
N TRP A 131 11.62 -19.34 -17.22
CA TRP A 131 12.49 -18.66 -16.24
C TRP A 131 11.79 -18.33 -14.92
N ALA A 132 10.48 -18.04 -14.97
CA ALA A 132 9.67 -17.78 -13.79
C ALA A 132 9.49 -19.01 -12.88
N GLU A 133 9.63 -20.22 -13.44
CA GLU A 133 9.55 -21.51 -12.72
C GLU A 133 10.83 -21.86 -11.95
N LEU A 134 11.93 -21.18 -12.25
CA LEU A 134 13.16 -21.30 -11.47
C LEU A 134 13.12 -20.34 -10.28
N ASN A 135 13.85 -20.65 -9.21
CA ASN A 135 14.03 -19.69 -8.13
C ASN A 135 14.90 -18.48 -8.55
N GLY A 136 15.79 -18.66 -9.53
CA GLY A 136 16.76 -17.64 -9.93
C GLY A 136 17.75 -18.14 -10.97
N ASN A 137 18.84 -17.38 -11.13
CA ASN A 137 20.01 -17.76 -11.91
C ASN A 137 21.29 -17.52 -11.08
N ALA A 138 22.47 -17.52 -11.71
CA ALA A 138 23.75 -17.34 -11.02
C ALA A 138 23.98 -15.92 -10.44
N THR A 139 23.16 -14.93 -10.79
CA THR A 139 23.34 -13.51 -10.39
C THR A 139 22.15 -12.91 -9.65
N ALA A 140 20.94 -13.47 -9.76
CA ALA A 140 19.73 -12.97 -9.13
C ALA A 140 18.81 -14.10 -8.64
N ASN A 141 18.10 -13.83 -7.54
CA ASN A 141 17.02 -14.66 -7.01
C ASN A 141 15.69 -13.93 -7.20
N TRP A 142 14.67 -14.62 -7.71
CA TRP A 142 13.33 -14.08 -7.92
C TRP A 142 12.22 -14.92 -7.26
N ALA A 143 12.54 -16.03 -6.59
CA ALA A 143 11.63 -16.63 -5.61
C ALA A 143 11.38 -15.67 -4.44
N ASP A 144 10.10 -15.42 -4.11
CA ASP A 144 9.67 -14.32 -3.24
C ASP A 144 10.48 -13.01 -3.46
N ALA A 145 10.61 -12.61 -4.73
CA ALA A 145 11.60 -11.64 -5.18
C ALA A 145 11.72 -10.39 -4.28
N ASP A 146 12.95 -10.09 -3.88
CA ASP A 146 13.30 -8.84 -3.22
C ASP A 146 13.33 -7.65 -4.21
N LEU A 147 13.37 -6.42 -3.71
CA LEU A 147 13.48 -5.19 -4.49
C LEU A 147 14.87 -5.03 -5.12
N THR A 148 14.90 -4.57 -6.37
CA THR A 148 16.13 -4.08 -7.02
C THR A 148 16.52 -2.70 -6.44
N PRO A 149 17.75 -2.20 -6.72
CA PRO A 149 18.09 -0.81 -6.41
C PRO A 149 17.13 0.22 -7.04
N ASN A 150 16.58 -0.07 -8.23
CA ASN A 150 15.55 0.77 -8.85
C ASN A 150 14.24 0.72 -8.04
N GLY A 151 13.79 -0.47 -7.64
CA GLY A 151 12.59 -0.63 -6.80
C GLY A 151 12.69 0.05 -5.44
N ILE A 152 13.89 0.08 -4.84
CA ILE A 152 14.16 0.86 -3.62
C ILE A 152 13.97 2.36 -3.90
N ASN A 153 14.55 2.89 -4.99
CA ASN A 153 14.40 4.30 -5.36
C ASN A 153 12.93 4.66 -5.63
N GLN A 154 12.17 3.79 -6.30
CA GLN A 154 10.74 3.99 -6.54
C GLN A 154 9.92 4.07 -5.23
N ALA A 155 10.22 3.22 -4.24
CA ALA A 155 9.59 3.32 -2.92
C ALA A 155 9.98 4.60 -2.16
N LEU A 156 11.21 5.08 -2.34
CA LEU A 156 11.67 6.36 -1.77
C LEU A 156 11.08 7.60 -2.48
N VAL A 157 10.73 7.50 -3.77
CA VAL A 157 9.92 8.53 -4.45
C VAL A 157 8.55 8.62 -3.79
N ALA A 158 7.89 7.48 -3.52
CA ALA A 158 6.62 7.45 -2.79
C ALA A 158 6.76 8.03 -1.38
N HIS A 159 7.85 7.73 -0.66
CA HIS A 159 8.15 8.31 0.66
C HIS A 159 8.23 9.84 0.63
N ASN A 160 9.07 10.38 -0.26
CA ASN A 160 9.27 11.82 -0.38
C ASN A 160 7.98 12.55 -0.77
N PHE A 161 7.18 11.93 -1.65
CA PHE A 161 5.89 12.47 -2.04
C PHE A 161 4.89 12.46 -0.88
N TRP A 162 4.77 11.37 -0.12
CA TRP A 162 3.97 11.34 1.11
C TRP A 162 4.40 12.39 2.13
N ALA A 163 5.70 12.59 2.35
CA ALA A 163 6.23 13.62 3.23
C ALA A 163 5.80 15.03 2.77
N GLN A 164 5.89 15.31 1.46
CA GLN A 164 5.45 16.56 0.86
C GLN A 164 3.93 16.78 1.00
N GLU A 165 3.14 15.75 0.74
CA GLU A 165 1.67 15.80 0.81
C GLU A 165 1.17 16.02 2.26
N ILE A 166 1.81 15.38 3.24
CA ILE A 166 1.57 15.63 4.67
C ILE A 166 1.95 17.07 5.03
N ALA A 167 3.15 17.52 4.62
CA ALA A 167 3.68 18.82 5.00
C ALA A 167 2.94 20.00 4.36
N ILE A 168 2.59 19.91 3.07
CA ILE A 168 2.06 21.01 2.26
C ILE A 168 0.55 20.87 2.07
N GLN A 169 0.10 19.75 1.48
CA GLN A 169 -1.32 19.58 1.16
C GLN A 169 -2.18 19.17 2.36
N LYS A 170 -1.58 18.80 3.49
CA LYS A 170 -2.31 18.32 4.68
C LYS A 170 -3.22 17.14 4.33
N ILE A 171 -2.69 16.20 3.53
CA ILE A 171 -3.36 14.93 3.23
C ILE A 171 -3.76 14.22 4.54
N PRO A 172 -4.96 13.60 4.62
CA PRO A 172 -5.27 12.72 5.74
C PRO A 172 -4.23 11.60 5.84
N PHE A 173 -3.72 11.39 7.04
CA PHE A 173 -2.82 10.27 7.30
C PHE A 173 -3.57 8.95 7.09
N PRO A 174 -2.95 7.92 6.48
CA PRO A 174 -3.44 6.56 6.63
C PRO A 174 -3.47 6.22 8.13
N GLN A 175 -4.58 5.66 8.57
CA GLN A 175 -4.86 5.28 9.95
C GLN A 175 -4.50 3.80 10.17
N SER A 176 -4.76 2.99 9.14
CA SER A 176 -4.36 1.58 9.04
C SER A 176 -3.43 1.34 7.86
N TYR A 177 -2.51 0.39 8.03
CA TYR A 177 -1.55 -0.04 7.02
C TYR A 177 -1.65 -1.56 6.83
N TYR A 178 -1.91 -1.99 5.59
CA TYR A 178 -1.90 -3.39 5.19
C TYR A 178 -0.83 -3.64 4.14
N THR A 179 -0.33 -4.87 4.09
CA THR A 179 0.65 -5.28 3.07
C THR A 179 0.53 -6.76 2.76
N SER A 180 0.86 -7.10 1.51
CA SER A 180 1.10 -8.48 1.08
C SER A 180 2.22 -9.15 1.89
N PRO A 181 2.17 -10.49 2.09
CA PRO A 181 3.25 -11.26 2.70
C PRO A 181 4.52 -11.37 1.83
N LEU A 182 4.47 -10.99 0.55
CA LEU A 182 5.60 -11.10 -0.38
C LEU A 182 6.64 -9.99 -0.10
N THR A 183 7.92 -10.38 -0.08
CA THR A 183 9.05 -9.57 0.42
C THR A 183 9.17 -8.19 -0.23
N ARG A 184 8.93 -8.10 -1.54
CA ARG A 184 8.84 -6.83 -2.29
C ARG A 184 7.81 -5.84 -1.73
N CYS A 185 6.65 -6.29 -1.29
CA CYS A 185 5.62 -5.43 -0.69
C CYS A 185 5.96 -5.06 0.74
N LEU A 186 6.47 -6.01 1.53
CA LEU A 186 6.93 -5.76 2.90
C LEU A 186 8.00 -4.65 2.94
N ARG A 187 9.00 -4.73 2.05
CA ARG A 187 10.04 -3.68 1.91
C ARG A 187 9.52 -2.40 1.30
N THR A 188 8.64 -2.45 0.30
CA THR A 188 8.07 -1.21 -0.28
C THR A 188 7.32 -0.42 0.79
N ALA A 189 6.42 -1.07 1.55
CA ALA A 189 5.71 -0.44 2.65
C ALA A 189 6.69 0.18 3.66
N ASN A 190 7.74 -0.56 4.03
CA ASN A 190 8.75 -0.09 4.97
C ASN A 190 9.45 1.18 4.49
N LEU A 191 9.90 1.19 3.23
CA LEU A 191 10.61 2.32 2.62
C LEU A 191 9.69 3.52 2.41
N THR A 192 8.43 3.30 2.03
CA THR A 192 7.46 4.38 1.79
C THR A 192 7.09 5.12 3.08
N PHE A 193 6.86 4.43 4.19
CA PHE A 193 6.25 5.04 5.38
C PHE A 193 7.16 5.19 6.61
N SER A 194 8.26 4.44 6.73
CA SER A 194 9.13 4.54 7.91
C SER A 194 9.81 5.91 7.97
N GLY A 195 9.80 6.55 9.14
CA GLY A 195 10.44 7.85 9.36
C GLY A 195 9.61 9.05 8.90
N LEU A 196 8.42 8.86 8.32
CA LEU A 196 7.47 9.95 8.11
C LEU A 196 7.00 10.53 9.44
N ASN A 197 6.70 11.83 9.46
CA ASN A 197 6.13 12.52 10.63
C ASN A 197 4.63 12.19 10.77
N LEU A 198 4.33 10.97 11.21
CA LEU A 198 2.98 10.45 11.43
C LEU A 198 2.52 10.76 12.87
N PRO A 199 1.20 10.96 13.10
CA PRO A 199 0.69 11.18 14.45
C PRO A 199 0.84 9.92 15.30
N ALA A 200 1.18 10.08 16.59
CA ALA A 200 1.40 8.97 17.51
C ALA A 200 0.17 8.05 17.72
N TYR A 201 -1.03 8.52 17.40
CA TYR A 201 -2.27 7.75 17.45
C TYR A 201 -2.56 6.92 16.18
N TYR A 202 -1.89 7.21 15.05
CA TYR A 202 -1.87 6.37 13.84
C TYR A 202 -0.41 6.05 13.44
N PRO A 203 0.31 5.26 14.25
CA PRO A 203 1.70 4.92 13.97
C PRO A 203 1.79 3.95 12.78
N PHE A 204 2.91 3.98 12.05
CA PHE A 204 3.20 3.00 11.01
C PHE A 204 3.47 1.61 11.62
N VAL A 205 2.42 0.80 11.74
CA VAL A 205 2.48 -0.60 12.20
C VAL A 205 1.69 -1.47 11.22
N PRO A 206 2.30 -1.91 10.10
CA PRO A 206 1.61 -2.71 9.08
C PRO A 206 1.09 -4.04 9.60
N THR A 207 -0.08 -4.43 9.08
CA THR A 207 -0.62 -5.77 9.22
C THR A 207 -0.42 -6.55 7.91
N VAL A 208 0.37 -7.61 7.98
CA VAL A 208 0.59 -8.55 6.87
C VAL A 208 -0.65 -9.43 6.73
N ARG A 209 -1.36 -9.32 5.61
CA ARG A 209 -2.56 -10.11 5.28
C ARG A 209 -2.29 -10.95 4.04
N GLU A 210 -2.48 -12.27 4.13
CA GLU A 210 -2.21 -13.22 3.04
C GLU A 210 -2.89 -12.84 1.72
N LEU A 211 -4.16 -12.40 1.80
CA LEU A 211 -5.02 -12.23 0.62
C LEU A 211 -4.72 -10.96 -0.22
N PHE A 212 -3.75 -10.13 0.18
CA PHE A 212 -3.23 -9.04 -0.66
C PHE A 212 -2.00 -9.44 -1.50
N ARG A 213 -1.66 -10.74 -1.56
CA ARG A 213 -0.61 -11.29 -2.44
C ARG A 213 -0.95 -11.15 -3.93
N GLU A 214 0.07 -11.22 -4.78
CA GLU A 214 -0.11 -11.23 -6.24
C GLU A 214 -0.98 -12.45 -6.67
N GLY A 215 -1.58 -12.35 -7.86
CA GLY A 215 -2.27 -13.49 -8.47
C GLY A 215 -1.41 -14.74 -8.44
N ILE A 216 -1.93 -15.85 -7.92
CA ILE A 216 -1.10 -17.02 -7.63
C ILE A 216 -0.91 -17.84 -8.90
N SER A 217 0.26 -17.74 -9.54
CA SER A 217 0.59 -18.58 -10.69
C SER A 217 1.52 -19.75 -10.32
N LEU A 218 2.04 -20.43 -11.33
CA LEU A 218 3.13 -21.41 -11.19
C LEU A 218 4.48 -20.75 -10.85
N HIS A 219 4.65 -19.45 -11.13
CA HIS A 219 5.92 -18.74 -10.96
C HIS A 219 6.42 -18.72 -9.50
N THR A 220 7.72 -18.92 -9.28
CA THR A 220 8.32 -18.91 -7.93
C THR A 220 8.28 -17.54 -7.25
N CYS A 221 8.12 -16.46 -8.01
CA CYS A 221 7.94 -15.11 -7.48
C CYS A 221 6.59 -14.90 -6.77
N ASP A 222 5.64 -15.81 -6.95
CA ASP A 222 4.33 -15.75 -6.31
C ASP A 222 4.30 -16.58 -5.03
N ARG A 223 5.22 -17.53 -4.86
CA ARG A 223 5.48 -18.23 -3.59
C ARG A 223 5.99 -17.23 -2.54
N ARG A 224 5.35 -17.17 -1.38
CA ARG A 224 5.85 -16.35 -0.25
C ARG A 224 6.88 -17.10 0.60
N SER A 225 7.75 -16.34 1.25
CA SER A 225 8.56 -16.83 2.37
C SER A 225 7.68 -17.28 3.55
N ASN A 226 8.27 -18.06 4.46
CA ASN A 226 7.58 -18.53 5.65
C ASN A 226 7.30 -17.40 6.68
N ARG A 227 6.33 -17.61 7.56
CA ARG A 227 5.91 -16.66 8.60
C ARG A 227 7.09 -16.29 9.52
N THR A 228 7.96 -17.24 9.84
CA THR A 228 9.17 -16.99 10.64
C THR A 228 10.12 -16.00 9.97
N TYR A 229 10.37 -16.15 8.66
CA TYR A 229 11.18 -15.20 7.87
C TYR A 229 10.57 -13.80 7.93
N ILE A 230 9.27 -13.67 7.67
CA ILE A 230 8.56 -12.38 7.69
C ILE A 230 8.69 -11.74 9.08
N ARG A 231 8.45 -12.50 10.15
CA ARG A 231 8.55 -12.03 11.54
C ARG A 231 9.98 -11.60 11.92
N ASN A 232 11.00 -12.33 11.48
CA ASN A 232 12.39 -11.99 11.76
C ASN A 232 12.87 -10.78 10.94
N ARG A 233 12.38 -10.63 9.70
CA ARG A 233 12.77 -9.54 8.79
C ARG A 233 12.05 -8.22 9.11
N PHE A 234 10.81 -8.29 9.58
CA PHE A 234 9.95 -7.14 9.92
C PHE A 234 9.34 -7.31 11.33
N PRO A 235 10.15 -7.23 12.41
CA PRO A 235 9.72 -7.57 13.76
C PRO A 235 8.68 -6.61 14.35
N THR A 236 8.53 -5.41 13.78
CA THR A 236 7.51 -4.42 14.16
C THR A 236 6.16 -4.63 13.47
N TYR A 237 6.07 -5.52 12.47
CA TYR A 237 4.84 -5.73 11.71
C TYR A 237 3.92 -6.70 12.46
N ASN A 238 2.64 -6.35 12.51
CA ASN A 238 1.59 -7.29 12.85
C ASN A 238 1.50 -8.34 11.74
N ILE A 239 1.38 -9.61 12.11
CA ILE A 239 1.15 -10.68 11.14
C ILE A 239 -0.16 -11.37 11.52
N ASP A 240 -1.11 -11.34 10.60
CA ASP A 240 -2.43 -11.94 10.75
C ASP A 240 -2.33 -13.38 11.29
N ALA A 241 -3.24 -13.77 12.18
CA ALA A 241 -3.24 -15.11 12.77
C ALA A 241 -3.50 -16.22 11.73
N SER A 242 -4.18 -15.92 10.63
CA SER A 242 -4.44 -16.82 9.50
C SER A 242 -3.22 -17.06 8.60
N LEU A 243 -2.16 -16.22 8.69
CA LEU A 243 -0.95 -16.45 7.90
C LEU A 243 -0.19 -17.68 8.44
N THR A 244 -0.38 -18.82 7.79
CA THR A 244 0.26 -20.09 8.16
C THR A 244 1.76 -20.07 7.93
N GLU A 245 2.49 -20.94 8.65
CA GLU A 245 3.97 -20.92 8.64
C GLU A 245 4.51 -20.99 7.22
N TYR A 246 4.13 -22.00 6.45
CA TYR A 246 4.54 -22.17 5.05
C TYR A 246 3.43 -21.71 4.08
N ASP A 247 3.77 -21.51 2.81
CA ASP A 247 2.80 -21.15 1.79
C ASP A 247 1.90 -22.34 1.46
N GLN A 248 0.61 -22.23 1.78
CA GLN A 248 -0.38 -23.28 1.54
C GLN A 248 -1.22 -23.04 0.28
N LEU A 249 -1.06 -21.90 -0.40
CA LEU A 249 -1.84 -21.55 -1.59
C LEU A 249 -1.04 -21.73 -2.89
N TRP A 250 0.26 -21.47 -2.87
CA TRP A 250 1.12 -21.71 -4.04
C TRP A 250 1.54 -23.17 -4.14
N ASN A 251 1.40 -23.75 -5.33
CA ASN A 251 1.79 -25.14 -5.59
C ASN A 251 2.62 -25.37 -6.85
N GLY A 252 3.07 -24.33 -7.56
CA GLY A 252 3.91 -24.43 -8.76
C GLY A 252 3.30 -25.20 -9.93
N VAL A 253 1.99 -25.44 -9.94
CA VAL A 253 1.29 -26.31 -10.91
C VAL A 253 -0.02 -25.69 -11.39
N THR A 254 -0.81 -25.15 -10.46
CA THR A 254 -2.10 -24.51 -10.75
C THR A 254 -2.00 -23.00 -10.60
N ALA A 255 -2.53 -22.28 -11.58
CA ALA A 255 -2.68 -20.83 -11.55
C ALA A 255 -4.12 -20.42 -11.18
N GLU A 256 -4.21 -19.34 -10.43
CA GLU A 256 -5.45 -18.64 -10.10
C GLU A 256 -6.06 -18.02 -11.35
N THR A 257 -7.34 -18.29 -11.60
CA THR A 257 -8.08 -17.62 -12.68
C THR A 257 -8.47 -16.21 -12.25
N SER A 258 -8.65 -15.26 -13.19
CA SER A 258 -9.04 -13.88 -12.84
C SER A 258 -10.31 -13.82 -11.99
N ALA A 259 -11.25 -14.74 -12.18
CA ALA A 259 -12.47 -14.85 -11.39
C ALA A 259 -12.23 -15.44 -9.97
N ALA A 260 -11.25 -16.34 -9.82
CA ALA A 260 -10.79 -16.80 -8.50
C ALA A 260 -10.06 -15.68 -7.74
N GLN A 261 -9.24 -14.88 -8.45
CA GLN A 261 -8.61 -13.71 -7.87
C GLN A 261 -9.65 -12.67 -7.44
N ASP A 262 -10.62 -12.32 -8.30
CA ASP A 262 -11.69 -11.37 -7.95
C ASP A 262 -12.49 -11.82 -6.71
N ALA A 263 -12.73 -13.12 -6.57
CA ALA A 263 -13.36 -13.66 -5.37
C ALA A 263 -12.44 -13.60 -4.12
N ARG A 264 -11.12 -13.83 -4.26
CA ARG A 264 -10.13 -13.69 -3.18
C ARG A 264 -9.94 -12.24 -2.74
N SER A 265 -9.75 -11.31 -3.68
CA SER A 265 -9.64 -9.86 -3.42
C SER A 265 -10.90 -9.33 -2.72
N ARG A 266 -12.06 -9.90 -3.03
CA ARG A 266 -13.31 -9.59 -2.33
C ARG A 266 -13.31 -10.04 -0.87
N ILE A 267 -12.82 -11.23 -0.55
CA ILE A 267 -12.64 -11.68 0.85
C ILE A 267 -11.65 -10.77 1.59
N ALA A 268 -10.59 -10.29 0.92
CA ALA A 268 -9.64 -9.34 1.49
C ALA A 268 -10.30 -7.99 1.83
N LEU A 269 -11.16 -7.48 0.94
CA LEU A 269 -11.97 -6.28 1.18
C LEU A 269 -13.00 -6.52 2.30
N ASP A 270 -13.72 -7.65 2.28
CA ASP A 270 -14.74 -7.98 3.29
C ASP A 270 -14.12 -7.98 4.70
N SER A 271 -12.90 -8.50 4.87
CA SER A 271 -12.14 -8.40 6.13
C SER A 271 -11.75 -6.96 6.48
N VAL A 272 -11.21 -6.16 5.56
CA VAL A 272 -10.85 -4.74 5.84
C VAL A 272 -12.07 -3.85 6.13
N PHE A 273 -13.26 -4.18 5.62
CA PHE A 273 -14.48 -3.43 5.93
C PHE A 273 -15.23 -3.96 7.16
N SER A 274 -14.91 -5.16 7.65
CA SER A 274 -15.52 -5.75 8.85
C SER A 274 -14.65 -5.57 10.11
N ASP A 275 -13.32 -5.65 9.96
CA ASP A 275 -12.37 -5.69 11.08
C ASP A 275 -11.81 -4.30 11.47
N ASP A 276 -11.90 -3.32 10.57
CA ASP A 276 -11.27 -2.01 10.69
C ASP A 276 -12.33 -0.91 10.68
N ASP A 277 -12.34 -0.01 11.67
CA ASP A 277 -13.27 1.11 11.77
C ASP A 277 -12.72 2.41 11.15
N HIS A 278 -11.47 2.41 10.67
CA HIS A 278 -10.85 3.58 10.07
C HIS A 278 -11.33 3.91 8.65
N THR A 279 -11.24 5.20 8.30
CA THR A 279 -11.66 5.76 7.01
C THR A 279 -10.52 5.79 5.98
N TYR A 280 -9.29 6.06 6.41
CA TYR A 280 -8.12 6.28 5.56
C TYR A 280 -7.15 5.10 5.71
N ILE A 281 -6.97 4.31 4.65
CA ILE A 281 -6.25 3.02 4.72
C ILE A 281 -5.19 2.95 3.61
N SER A 282 -3.99 2.47 3.92
CA SER A 282 -3.00 2.12 2.89
C SER A 282 -2.88 0.61 2.73
N VAL A 283 -2.80 0.12 1.49
CA VAL A 283 -2.57 -1.28 1.14
C VAL A 283 -1.38 -1.34 0.18
N THR A 284 -0.27 -1.99 0.56
CA THR A 284 0.86 -2.25 -0.33
C THR A 284 0.75 -3.65 -0.94
N SER A 285 0.64 -3.73 -2.26
CA SER A 285 0.30 -4.96 -2.99
C SER A 285 0.93 -4.95 -4.40
N HIS A 286 0.31 -5.64 -5.36
CA HIS A 286 0.89 -6.04 -6.63
C HIS A 286 0.01 -5.64 -7.83
N SER A 287 0.54 -5.85 -9.03
CA SER A 287 -0.11 -5.47 -10.29
C SER A 287 -1.45 -6.18 -10.53
N GLY A 288 -1.45 -7.51 -10.47
CA GLY A 288 -2.65 -8.32 -10.70
C GLY A 288 -3.66 -8.14 -9.57
N GLU A 289 -3.20 -8.14 -8.32
CA GLU A 289 -4.05 -7.94 -7.14
C GLU A 289 -4.74 -6.58 -7.11
N ILE A 290 -4.03 -5.48 -7.33
CA ILE A 290 -4.66 -4.16 -7.43
C ILE A 290 -5.61 -4.13 -8.64
N GLY A 291 -5.23 -4.71 -9.78
CA GLY A 291 -6.11 -4.83 -10.94
C GLY A 291 -7.39 -5.65 -10.66
N SER A 292 -7.34 -6.63 -9.76
CA SER A 292 -8.48 -7.45 -9.33
C SER A 292 -9.37 -6.69 -8.35
N ILE A 293 -8.78 -6.05 -7.33
CA ILE A 293 -9.49 -5.15 -6.42
C ILE A 293 -10.24 -4.07 -7.21
N LEU A 294 -9.61 -3.42 -8.19
CA LEU A 294 -10.26 -2.41 -9.02
C LEU A 294 -11.48 -2.98 -9.79
N ARG A 295 -11.43 -4.23 -10.29
CA ARG A 295 -12.60 -4.91 -10.89
C ARG A 295 -13.71 -5.16 -9.87
N VAL A 296 -13.38 -5.66 -8.68
CA VAL A 296 -14.33 -5.93 -7.59
C VAL A 296 -15.03 -4.65 -7.11
N LEU A 297 -14.31 -3.53 -7.10
CA LEU A 297 -14.83 -2.21 -6.76
C LEU A 297 -15.64 -1.54 -7.89
N GLY A 298 -15.64 -2.10 -9.11
CA GLY A 298 -16.25 -1.47 -10.29
C GLY A 298 -15.53 -0.20 -10.77
N HIS A 299 -14.24 -0.05 -10.42
CA HIS A 299 -13.37 0.98 -11.00
C HIS A 299 -13.01 0.59 -12.45
N GLN A 300 -12.61 1.55 -13.28
CA GLN A 300 -12.05 1.22 -14.60
C GLN A 300 -10.74 0.41 -14.48
N PRO A 301 -10.31 -0.34 -15.50
CA PRO A 301 -8.97 -0.92 -15.54
C PRO A 301 -7.91 0.19 -15.47
N PHE A 302 -7.05 0.15 -14.44
CA PHE A 302 -5.98 1.13 -14.27
C PHE A 302 -4.68 0.42 -13.87
N SER A 303 -3.74 0.31 -14.81
CA SER A 303 -2.45 -0.37 -14.58
C SER A 303 -1.45 0.56 -13.90
N LEU A 304 -0.87 0.10 -12.78
CA LEU A 304 0.13 0.86 -12.03
C LEU A 304 1.55 0.50 -12.46
N SER A 305 2.40 1.50 -12.70
CA SER A 305 3.86 1.32 -12.76
C SER A 305 4.40 0.82 -11.41
N THR A 306 5.59 0.20 -11.39
CA THR A 306 6.23 -0.21 -10.13
C THR A 306 6.50 0.99 -9.23
N GLY A 307 6.15 0.88 -7.94
CA GLY A 307 6.17 1.97 -6.96
C GLY A 307 5.10 3.06 -7.14
N ALA A 308 4.13 2.88 -8.06
CA ALA A 308 3.01 3.81 -8.20
C ALA A 308 1.89 3.55 -7.18
N VAL A 309 1.11 4.58 -6.89
CA VAL A 309 0.01 4.54 -5.91
C VAL A 309 -1.29 5.09 -6.52
N ILE A 310 -2.40 4.40 -6.27
CA ILE A 310 -3.76 4.85 -6.63
C ILE A 310 -4.64 4.99 -5.37
N PRO A 311 -5.15 6.19 -5.04
CA PRO A 311 -6.27 6.33 -4.12
C PRO A 311 -7.58 5.90 -4.78
N VAL A 312 -8.46 5.26 -4.01
CA VAL A 312 -9.84 4.97 -4.42
C VAL A 312 -10.77 5.32 -3.27
N LEU A 313 -11.82 6.12 -3.54
CA LEU A 313 -12.93 6.31 -2.60
C LEU A 313 -13.92 5.17 -2.81
N VAL A 314 -14.02 4.28 -1.83
CA VAL A 314 -14.85 3.08 -1.86
C VAL A 314 -16.09 3.30 -0.99
N ARG A 315 -17.26 3.12 -1.59
CA ARG A 315 -18.52 2.92 -0.88
C ARG A 315 -18.75 1.43 -0.69
N ALA A 316 -18.96 1.03 0.56
CA ALA A 316 -19.33 -0.32 0.96
C ALA A 316 -20.73 -0.29 1.56
N GLN A 317 -21.64 -1.12 1.07
CA GLN A 317 -23.02 -1.22 1.56
C GLN A 317 -23.36 -2.66 1.92
N PHE A 318 -23.66 -2.92 3.20
CA PHE A 318 -24.16 -4.22 3.64
C PHE A 318 -25.59 -4.47 3.13
N VAL A 319 -25.76 -5.54 2.36
CA VAL A 319 -27.03 -6.02 1.82
C VAL A 319 -27.44 -7.27 2.60
N PRO A 320 -28.58 -7.28 3.33
CA PRO A 320 -28.95 -8.41 4.21
C PRO A 320 -29.23 -9.76 3.52
N THR A 321 -29.35 -9.77 2.19
CA THR A 321 -29.72 -10.96 1.42
C THR A 321 -28.86 -11.06 0.16
N GLY A 322 -28.08 -12.14 0.04
CA GLY A 322 -27.44 -12.53 -1.21
C GLY A 322 -26.95 -13.97 -1.17
N LEU A 323 -26.46 -14.43 -2.33
CA LEU A 323 -25.72 -15.68 -2.41
C LEU A 323 -24.27 -15.42 -2.01
N PRO A 324 -23.61 -16.36 -1.30
CA PRO A 324 -22.17 -16.28 -1.08
C PRO A 324 -21.44 -16.32 -2.43
N TYR A 325 -20.30 -15.62 -2.50
CA TYR A 325 -19.44 -15.66 -3.68
C TYR A 325 -18.92 -17.08 -3.89
N SER A 326 -19.07 -17.59 -5.12
CA SER A 326 -18.35 -18.79 -5.51
C SER A 326 -16.87 -18.48 -5.58
N MET A 327 -16.04 -19.45 -5.18
CA MET A 327 -14.59 -19.43 -5.41
C MET A 327 -14.31 -20.37 -6.59
N PRO A 328 -14.07 -19.85 -7.81
CA PRO A 328 -13.68 -20.68 -8.94
C PRO A 328 -12.42 -21.49 -8.66
N ALA A 329 -12.33 -22.68 -9.25
CA ALA A 329 -11.14 -23.51 -9.16
C ALA A 329 -9.94 -22.84 -9.86
N TYR A 330 -8.74 -23.14 -9.36
CA TYR A 330 -7.49 -22.82 -10.05
C TYR A 330 -7.30 -23.82 -11.21
N THR A 331 -6.62 -23.39 -12.26
CA THR A 331 -6.39 -24.17 -13.49
C THR A 331 -4.94 -24.59 -13.61
N VAL A 332 -4.67 -25.85 -13.99
CA VAL A 332 -3.30 -26.30 -14.31
C VAL A 332 -2.74 -25.47 -15.46
N SER A 333 -1.51 -24.97 -15.31
CA SER A 333 -0.78 -24.26 -16.36
C SER A 333 0.39 -25.08 -16.87
N THR A 334 0.71 -24.92 -18.15
CA THR A 334 1.79 -25.64 -18.82
C THR A 334 3.00 -24.73 -19.03
N HIS A 335 4.19 -25.29 -18.81
CA HIS A 335 5.48 -24.63 -19.05
C HIS A 335 6.43 -25.58 -19.82
N CYS A 336 7.63 -25.12 -20.16
CA CYS A 336 8.63 -25.92 -20.86
C CYS A 336 9.64 -26.55 -19.89
N ALA A 337 10.11 -27.77 -20.15
CA ALA A 337 11.15 -28.42 -19.34
C ALA A 337 12.57 -27.83 -19.53
N ALA A 338 12.73 -26.93 -20.49
CA ALA A 338 13.96 -26.24 -20.88
C ALA A 338 13.58 -24.87 -21.46
N PRO A 339 14.54 -23.92 -21.64
CA PRO A 339 14.24 -22.64 -22.28
C PRO A 339 13.51 -22.82 -23.62
N PRO A 340 12.44 -22.04 -23.88
CA PRO A 340 11.62 -22.21 -25.07
C PRO A 340 12.38 -21.86 -26.35
N VAL A 341 12.08 -22.55 -27.45
CA VAL A 341 12.71 -22.31 -28.77
C VAL A 341 12.22 -21.00 -29.38
N THR A 342 10.94 -20.72 -29.18
CA THR A 342 10.29 -19.45 -29.49
C THR A 342 9.04 -19.34 -28.63
N SER A 343 8.29 -18.26 -28.77
CA SER A 343 7.07 -18.04 -28.02
C SER A 343 6.11 -17.11 -28.75
N ILE A 344 4.82 -17.41 -28.68
CA ILE A 344 3.78 -16.80 -29.52
C ILE A 344 2.73 -16.13 -28.63
N GLY A 345 2.77 -14.79 -28.53
CA GLY A 345 1.89 -14.02 -27.64
C GLY A 345 0.39 -14.13 -27.88
N SER A 346 -0.07 -14.85 -28.92
CA SER A 346 -1.48 -15.14 -29.18
C SER A 346 -1.99 -16.49 -28.64
N LEU A 347 -1.13 -17.28 -27.99
CA LEU A 347 -1.52 -18.54 -27.32
C LEU A 347 -1.63 -18.34 -25.80
N ALA A 348 -2.49 -19.12 -25.13
CA ALA A 348 -2.88 -18.93 -23.72
C ALA A 348 -1.73 -19.02 -22.68
N GLN A 349 -0.57 -19.60 -23.02
CA GLN A 349 0.72 -19.38 -22.32
C GLN A 349 1.86 -18.97 -23.26
N GLY A 350 1.64 -18.99 -24.58
CA GLY A 350 2.66 -18.64 -25.58
C GLY A 350 3.79 -19.65 -25.81
N CYS A 351 3.87 -20.76 -25.09
CA CYS A 351 5.06 -21.61 -25.07
C CYS A 351 5.27 -22.47 -26.33
N VAL A 352 6.47 -22.39 -26.92
CA VAL A 352 6.96 -23.35 -27.92
C VAL A 352 8.22 -24.02 -27.39
N CYS A 353 8.02 -25.16 -26.74
CA CYS A 353 9.08 -25.92 -26.07
C CYS A 353 9.96 -26.70 -27.06
N SER A 354 11.17 -27.04 -26.64
CA SER A 354 12.07 -27.92 -27.40
C SER A 354 11.66 -29.39 -27.24
N GLY A 355 11.56 -30.12 -28.36
CA GLY A 355 11.20 -31.54 -28.40
C GLY A 355 9.70 -31.82 -28.62
N THR A 356 9.33 -33.11 -28.66
CA THR A 356 7.99 -33.61 -29.08
C THR A 356 6.84 -33.32 -28.09
N ALA A 357 7.09 -32.55 -27.03
CA ALA A 357 6.09 -32.20 -26.02
C ALA A 357 5.21 -31.03 -26.50
N VAL A 358 4.28 -31.32 -27.42
CA VAL A 358 3.33 -30.35 -28.01
C VAL A 358 2.41 -29.69 -26.96
N GLY A 359 2.37 -30.21 -25.73
CA GLY A 359 1.55 -29.68 -24.62
C GLY A 359 2.31 -29.11 -23.41
N GLY A 360 3.65 -28.98 -23.47
CA GLY A 360 4.45 -28.60 -22.30
C GLY A 360 4.44 -29.65 -21.18
N ILE A 361 4.91 -29.26 -20.00
CA ILE A 361 4.87 -30.05 -18.76
C ILE A 361 4.00 -29.35 -17.70
N THR A 362 3.43 -30.14 -16.79
CA THR A 362 2.52 -29.71 -15.71
C THR A 362 3.05 -30.03 -14.31
N SER A 363 4.21 -30.67 -14.22
CA SER A 363 4.98 -30.87 -12.97
C SER A 363 6.01 -29.76 -12.83
N ARG A 364 6.25 -29.28 -11.61
CA ARG A 364 7.26 -28.24 -11.34
C ARG A 364 8.64 -28.55 -11.94
N ILE A 365 9.32 -27.50 -12.41
CA ILE A 365 10.76 -27.54 -12.70
C ILE A 365 11.59 -27.46 -11.41
N ASP A 366 11.15 -26.66 -10.44
CA ASP A 366 11.96 -26.41 -9.25
C ASP A 366 12.05 -27.63 -8.33
N THR A 367 13.28 -28.09 -8.09
CA THR A 367 13.54 -29.07 -7.03
C THR A 367 13.44 -28.39 -5.67
N ILE A 368 12.21 -28.15 -5.18
CA ILE A 368 11.97 -27.87 -3.75
C ILE A 368 12.22 -29.15 -2.94
N ALA A 369 13.50 -29.50 -2.82
CA ALA A 369 13.97 -30.22 -1.66
C ALA A 369 14.00 -29.23 -0.47
N SER A 370 13.51 -29.68 0.68
CA SER A 370 13.70 -29.16 2.04
C SER A 370 12.96 -27.91 2.58
N ASP A 371 12.34 -27.03 1.79
CA ASP A 371 11.64 -25.85 2.39
C ASP A 371 10.41 -26.19 3.25
N TYR A 372 9.81 -27.35 3.03
CA TYR A 372 8.66 -27.86 3.79
C TYR A 372 9.07 -29.10 4.59
N PRO A 373 8.79 -29.17 5.90
CA PRO A 373 8.70 -30.43 6.62
C PRO A 373 7.76 -31.39 5.86
N SER A 374 8.05 -32.69 5.88
CA SER A 374 7.26 -33.70 5.18
C SER A 374 5.76 -33.60 5.53
N GLY A 375 4.93 -33.23 4.56
CA GLY A 375 3.48 -33.05 4.73
C GLY A 375 3.00 -31.62 4.99
N ALA A 376 3.89 -30.62 5.11
CA ALA A 376 3.52 -29.22 5.35
C ALA A 376 3.15 -28.43 4.07
N GLY A 377 3.30 -29.03 2.89
CA GLY A 377 2.98 -28.40 1.60
C GLY A 377 1.49 -28.23 1.33
N PHE A 378 1.19 -27.51 0.24
CA PHE A 378 -0.14 -27.21 -0.32
C PHE A 378 -1.25 -28.19 0.11
N GLN A 379 -2.19 -27.69 0.91
CA GLN A 379 -3.41 -28.41 1.28
C GLN A 379 -4.45 -28.15 0.18
N ALA A 380 -4.72 -29.14 -0.66
CA ALA A 380 -5.54 -29.00 -1.87
C ALA A 380 -7.06 -28.80 -1.64
N SER A 381 -7.47 -28.31 -0.45
CA SER A 381 -8.86 -28.23 -0.04
C SER A 381 -9.19 -26.88 0.62
N THR A 382 -10.24 -26.26 0.08
CA THR A 382 -10.92 -25.04 0.55
C THR A 382 -10.16 -23.72 0.33
N ALA A 383 -10.84 -22.81 -0.37
CA ALA A 383 -10.51 -21.39 -0.41
C ALA A 383 -10.49 -20.80 1.01
N PRO A 384 -9.72 -19.71 1.25
CA PRO A 384 -9.59 -19.11 2.58
C PRO A 384 -10.95 -18.67 3.14
N THR A 385 -11.44 -19.39 4.14
CA THR A 385 -12.60 -18.97 4.93
C THR A 385 -12.18 -17.80 5.80
N ALA A 386 -12.89 -16.67 5.69
CA ALA A 386 -12.76 -15.59 6.66
C ALA A 386 -13.18 -16.11 8.04
N THR A 387 -12.21 -16.31 8.93
CA THR A 387 -12.48 -16.75 10.30
C THR A 387 -13.11 -15.60 11.06
N THR A 388 -14.42 -15.65 11.26
CA THR A 388 -15.11 -14.72 12.15
C THR A 388 -14.61 -14.93 13.58
N SER A 389 -13.81 -13.99 14.05
CA SER A 389 -13.33 -13.92 15.43
C SER A 389 -14.50 -13.58 16.36
N SER A 390 -15.18 -14.62 16.86
CA SER A 390 -16.20 -14.46 17.87
C SER A 390 -15.61 -13.76 19.10
N SER A 391 -16.15 -12.59 19.43
CA SER A 391 -15.75 -11.81 20.58
C SER A 391 -16.08 -12.59 21.85
N GLY A 392 -15.05 -13.21 22.44
CA GLY A 392 -15.17 -14.00 23.65
C GLY A 392 -15.72 -13.16 24.80
N SER A 393 -16.99 -13.36 25.13
CA SER A 393 -17.67 -12.68 26.24
C SER A 393 -16.92 -12.91 27.54
N ARG A 394 -16.29 -11.86 28.07
CA ARG A 394 -15.69 -11.90 29.42
C ARG A 394 -16.83 -11.95 30.45
N ALA A 395 -17.23 -13.18 30.81
CA ALA A 395 -18.20 -13.39 31.86
C ALA A 395 -17.66 -12.86 33.19
N SER A 396 -18.33 -11.86 33.74
CA SER A 396 -18.08 -11.34 35.09
C SER A 396 -18.66 -12.30 36.13
N SER A 397 -17.83 -13.21 36.64
CA SER A 397 -18.18 -14.03 37.81
C SER A 397 -18.21 -13.18 39.08
N GLY A 398 -19.40 -12.83 39.53
CA GLY A 398 -19.64 -12.25 40.84
C GLY A 398 -19.80 -13.32 41.93
N GLY A 399 -19.22 -13.06 43.10
CA GLY A 399 -19.46 -13.77 44.35
C GLY A 399 -18.18 -14.20 45.06
N ALA A 400 -18.01 -14.10 46.38
CA ALA A 400 -18.70 -13.36 47.44
C ALA A 400 -17.90 -13.62 48.74
N SER A 401 -17.62 -12.57 49.52
CA SER A 401 -17.49 -12.54 50.99
C SER A 401 -16.70 -13.62 51.78
N ALA A 402 -15.60 -13.17 52.42
CA ALA A 402 -15.19 -13.44 53.81
C ALA A 402 -13.89 -12.63 54.12
N SER A 403 -13.56 -12.04 55.27
CA SER A 403 -14.24 -11.47 56.46
C SER A 403 -13.13 -11.27 57.53
N ALA A 404 -13.00 -10.07 58.11
CA ALA A 404 -12.13 -9.72 59.26
C ALA A 404 -10.59 -9.80 59.02
N SER A 405 -9.69 -9.10 59.75
CA SER A 405 -9.81 -8.41 61.06
C SER A 405 -8.98 -7.10 61.12
N ALA A 406 -9.20 -6.30 62.17
CA ALA A 406 -8.65 -4.94 62.34
C ALA A 406 -7.21 -4.85 62.90
N ALA A 407 -6.52 -3.72 62.63
CA ALA A 407 -5.79 -2.94 63.64
C ALA A 407 -5.42 -1.53 63.12
N ALA A 408 -5.73 -0.51 63.92
CA ALA A 408 -5.14 0.84 63.93
C ALA A 408 -4.45 1.02 65.32
N PRO A 409 -3.74 2.12 65.70
CA PRO A 409 -3.61 3.46 65.09
C PRO A 409 -2.09 3.83 64.88
N SER A 410 -1.56 5.07 64.80
CA SER A 410 -1.95 6.42 65.26
C SER A 410 -1.06 7.54 64.69
N THR A 411 -1.59 8.78 64.65
CA THR A 411 -0.88 10.10 64.80
C THR A 411 0.20 10.51 63.77
N SER A 412 0.43 11.78 63.40
CA SER A 412 -0.17 13.07 63.81
C SER A 412 0.13 14.22 62.81
N THR A 413 -0.92 14.96 62.42
CA THR A 413 -1.07 16.44 62.26
C THR A 413 0.06 17.41 61.82
N ASN A 414 -0.40 18.45 61.09
CA ASN A 414 0.14 19.81 60.85
C ASN A 414 1.21 19.96 59.75
N ARG A 415 1.06 20.75 58.66
CA ARG A 415 0.34 22.01 58.30
C ARG A 415 1.14 23.30 58.57
N ALA A 416 1.24 24.13 57.52
CA ALA A 416 1.49 25.59 57.45
C ALA A 416 2.84 26.10 56.90
N SER A 417 2.83 26.43 55.60
CA SER A 417 3.24 27.72 54.98
C SER A 417 4.38 28.57 55.57
N SER A 418 5.33 28.99 54.73
CA SER A 418 5.43 30.36 54.14
C SER A 418 6.85 30.71 53.66
N GLY A 419 6.97 31.71 52.77
CA GLY A 419 8.20 32.53 52.63
C GLY A 419 9.11 32.28 51.42
N SER A 420 8.98 33.12 50.39
CA SER A 420 10.11 33.44 49.47
C SER A 420 11.11 34.36 50.19
N PRO A 421 12.38 34.45 49.72
CA PRO A 421 12.69 35.55 48.80
C PRO A 421 13.75 35.23 47.71
N SER A 422 13.80 36.07 46.68
CA SER A 422 14.92 36.14 45.71
C SER A 422 16.16 36.80 46.32
N PRO A 423 17.34 36.68 45.67
CA PRO A 423 17.94 37.91 45.14
C PRO A 423 18.55 37.75 43.72
N SER A 424 19.03 38.88 43.18
CA SER A 424 19.45 39.10 41.80
C SER A 424 20.92 39.49 41.63
N ALA A 425 21.59 38.99 40.59
CA ALA A 425 22.70 39.62 39.85
C ALA A 425 22.85 38.88 38.50
N SER A 426 22.92 39.46 37.29
CA SER A 426 23.58 40.67 36.76
C SER A 426 25.05 40.46 36.35
N ALA A 427 25.27 40.13 35.08
CA ALA A 427 26.50 40.45 34.34
C ALA A 427 26.21 40.56 32.83
N SER A 428 26.65 41.65 32.22
CA SER A 428 26.50 41.99 30.80
C SER A 428 27.84 41.92 30.06
N ILE A 429 27.81 41.84 28.71
CA ILE A 429 28.81 42.42 27.79
C ILE A 429 28.21 42.45 26.36
N SER A 430 28.82 43.23 25.47
CA SER A 430 28.13 44.12 24.53
C SER A 430 28.36 43.87 23.03
N LEU A 431 27.54 44.56 22.22
CA LEU A 431 27.62 44.73 20.76
C LEU A 431 29.02 44.98 20.17
N SER A 432 29.18 44.58 18.91
CA SER A 432 29.84 45.42 17.90
C SER A 432 29.05 45.40 16.58
N THR A 433 28.80 46.59 16.03
CA THR A 433 28.16 46.80 14.72
C THR A 433 29.17 47.38 13.73
N SER A 434 29.09 47.01 12.46
CA SER A 434 29.66 47.84 11.38
C SER A 434 28.75 47.87 10.15
N THR A 435 28.67 49.05 9.55
CA THR A 435 27.72 49.46 8.51
C THR A 435 28.32 49.35 7.10
N GLY A 436 27.47 49.07 6.11
CA GLY A 436 27.76 49.29 4.68
C GLY A 436 26.44 49.48 3.91
N SER A 437 26.37 50.49 3.05
CA SER A 437 25.12 50.91 2.38
C SER A 437 25.37 51.31 0.91
N LEU A 438 24.28 51.48 0.16
CA LEU A 438 24.18 51.93 -1.25
C LEU A 438 24.53 50.86 -2.31
N ALA A 439 23.89 50.78 -3.48
CA ALA A 439 22.88 51.67 -4.09
C ALA A 439 21.82 50.92 -4.91
N SER A 440 20.71 51.61 -5.19
CA SER A 440 19.62 51.18 -6.07
C SER A 440 19.89 51.48 -7.55
N VAL A 441 19.44 50.62 -8.46
CA VAL A 441 19.11 50.99 -9.85
C VAL A 441 17.77 50.39 -10.26
N SER A 442 16.90 51.23 -10.80
CA SER A 442 15.57 50.91 -11.32
C SER A 442 15.60 50.76 -12.86
N GLY A 443 14.73 49.90 -13.40
CA GLY A 443 14.57 49.72 -14.85
C GLY A 443 13.20 49.18 -15.22
N SER A 444 12.36 50.05 -15.78
CA SER A 444 11.18 49.71 -16.60
C SER A 444 11.65 49.20 -17.99
N VAL A 445 10.86 48.70 -18.95
CA VAL A 445 9.54 49.15 -19.44
C VAL A 445 8.80 48.06 -20.24
N SER A 446 7.48 48.23 -20.37
CA SER A 446 6.61 47.97 -21.55
C SER A 446 6.24 46.55 -22.00
N SER A 447 4.93 46.31 -21.95
CA SER A 447 4.15 45.38 -22.77
C SER A 447 4.05 45.81 -24.24
N SER A 448 3.85 44.86 -25.16
CA SER A 448 3.20 45.11 -26.45
C SER A 448 2.43 43.85 -26.93
N ARG A 449 1.46 44.05 -27.82
CA ARG A 449 0.40 43.06 -28.14
C ARG A 449 0.02 43.14 -29.62
N ALA A 450 0.31 42.09 -30.38
CA ALA A 450 -0.25 41.75 -31.70
C ALA A 450 0.33 40.38 -32.10
N ALA A 451 -0.23 39.51 -32.95
CA ALA A 451 -1.56 39.21 -33.47
C ALA A 451 -1.31 38.43 -34.79
N THR A 452 -1.94 37.26 -34.96
CA THR A 452 -2.21 36.56 -36.25
C THR A 452 -1.06 36.27 -37.24
N THR A 453 -0.82 34.98 -37.52
CA THR A 453 -1.13 34.35 -38.84
C THR A 453 -0.79 32.85 -38.88
N SER A 454 -1.60 32.09 -39.63
CA SER A 454 -1.35 30.76 -40.20
C SER A 454 -1.70 30.86 -41.71
N PRO A 455 -1.12 30.08 -42.66
CA PRO A 455 -1.10 28.60 -42.70
C PRO A 455 0.35 28.06 -42.98
N SER A 456 0.68 26.87 -43.53
CA SER A 456 -0.09 25.82 -44.23
C SER A 456 0.51 24.40 -44.15
N THR A 457 -0.30 23.44 -44.60
CA THR A 457 -0.07 22.02 -44.92
C THR A 457 1.20 21.63 -45.69
N THR A 458 1.80 20.48 -45.33
CA THR A 458 2.40 19.52 -46.28
C THR A 458 2.54 18.09 -45.69
N THR A 459 1.89 17.10 -46.32
CA THR A 459 2.29 15.68 -46.40
C THR A 459 3.33 15.51 -47.54
N PRO A 460 4.06 14.37 -47.77
CA PRO A 460 3.74 12.94 -47.51
C PRO A 460 5.01 12.11 -47.14
N PRO A 461 5.25 10.83 -47.57
CA PRO A 461 4.39 9.67 -47.85
C PRO A 461 4.77 8.40 -47.03
N THR A 462 4.00 7.32 -47.21
CA THR A 462 4.31 5.95 -46.78
C THR A 462 5.13 5.18 -47.84
N SER A 463 6.11 4.36 -47.42
CA SER A 463 6.45 3.11 -48.14
C SER A 463 7.20 2.09 -47.27
N SER A 464 7.04 0.82 -47.64
CA SER A 464 7.57 -0.37 -46.98
C SER A 464 9.03 -0.69 -47.33
N GLY A 465 9.79 -1.26 -46.40
CA GLY A 465 11.09 -1.85 -46.68
C GLY A 465 11.61 -2.75 -45.55
N SER A 466 11.51 -4.07 -45.71
CA SER A 466 12.13 -5.04 -44.81
C SER A 466 13.65 -5.04 -44.98
N CYS A 467 14.40 -4.92 -43.88
CA CYS A 467 15.78 -5.41 -43.84
C CYS A 467 16.11 -5.87 -42.42
N ALA A 468 16.54 -7.13 -42.28
CA ALA A 468 17.01 -7.67 -41.01
C ALA A 468 18.50 -7.30 -40.84
N THR A 469 18.81 -6.49 -39.84
CA THR A 469 20.19 -6.22 -39.43
C THR A 469 20.34 -6.51 -37.95
N ILE A 470 21.34 -7.33 -37.63
CA ILE A 470 21.71 -7.73 -36.27
C ILE A 470 22.21 -6.51 -35.50
N CYS A 471 21.49 -6.11 -34.46
CA CYS A 471 21.97 -5.11 -33.49
C CYS A 471 22.55 -5.82 -32.26
N SER A 472 23.88 -5.89 -32.18
CA SER A 472 24.58 -6.22 -30.94
C SER A 472 24.47 -5.06 -29.94
N PRO A 473 23.98 -5.27 -28.71
CA PRO A 473 23.98 -4.22 -27.69
C PRO A 473 25.33 -4.21 -26.93
N THR A 474 26.35 -3.57 -27.51
CA THR A 474 27.51 -3.12 -26.71
C THR A 474 27.13 -1.87 -25.93
N ASN A 475 26.60 -2.05 -24.71
CA ASN A 475 26.85 -1.20 -23.53
C ASN A 475 26.01 -1.67 -22.33
N PHE A 476 26.52 -2.68 -21.62
CA PHE A 476 26.24 -2.86 -20.20
C PHE A 476 27.57 -3.16 -19.49
N GLN A 477 27.79 -2.52 -18.34
CA GLN A 477 28.98 -2.77 -17.54
C GLN A 477 28.99 -4.23 -17.05
N THR A 478 30.15 -4.86 -17.17
CA THR A 478 30.42 -6.20 -16.67
C THR A 478 30.19 -6.28 -15.17
N TRP A 479 29.26 -7.12 -14.72
CA TRP A 479 29.17 -7.54 -13.33
C TRP A 479 30.37 -8.44 -13.01
N GLY A 480 31.44 -7.85 -12.49
CA GLY A 480 32.63 -8.57 -12.03
C GLY A 480 32.42 -9.20 -10.65
N PRO A 481 33.12 -10.30 -10.32
CA PRO A 481 33.03 -10.94 -9.01
C PRO A 481 33.80 -10.14 -7.95
N GLY A 482 33.13 -9.17 -7.34
CA GLY A 482 33.62 -8.45 -6.16
C GLY A 482 33.43 -9.27 -4.89
N GLY A 483 34.48 -9.93 -4.41
CA GLY A 483 34.42 -10.73 -3.18
C GLY A 483 34.21 -9.87 -1.93
N TRP A 484 33.26 -10.25 -1.08
CA TRP A 484 33.04 -9.63 0.23
C TRP A 484 33.56 -10.54 1.34
N GLY A 485 34.65 -10.13 1.98
CA GLY A 485 35.07 -10.68 3.29
C GLY A 485 34.20 -10.13 4.43
N PRO A 486 34.18 -10.78 5.61
CA PRO A 486 33.25 -10.45 6.67
C PRO A 486 33.63 -9.18 7.43
N GLY A 487 32.78 -8.15 7.37
CA GLY A 487 32.86 -6.94 8.18
C GLY A 487 32.23 -7.15 9.57
N PHE A 488 32.96 -6.77 10.62
CA PHE A 488 32.62 -7.05 12.02
C PHE A 488 31.43 -6.25 12.59
N TRP A 489 30.86 -6.79 13.66
CA TRP A 489 29.85 -6.13 14.51
C TRP A 489 30.41 -4.91 15.23
N GLY A 490 29.61 -3.85 15.33
CA GLY A 490 29.94 -2.67 16.14
C GLY A 490 29.62 -2.87 17.63
N GLU A 491 30.59 -2.60 18.49
CA GLU A 491 30.42 -2.61 19.95
C GLU A 491 29.78 -1.32 20.49
N ARG A 492 29.23 -1.42 21.72
CA ARG A 492 28.56 -0.33 22.43
C ARG A 492 29.56 0.47 23.29
N PRO A 493 29.32 1.78 23.52
CA PRO A 493 29.99 2.51 24.59
C PRO A 493 29.20 2.48 25.91
N GLY A 494 29.80 1.86 26.93
CA GLY A 494 29.81 2.31 28.32
C GLY A 494 31.27 2.17 28.78
N GLY A 495 31.85 3.01 29.62
CA GLY A 495 31.29 3.88 30.65
C GLY A 495 32.24 3.76 31.85
N TRP A 496 32.62 4.89 32.46
CA TRP A 496 33.87 5.14 33.23
C TRP A 496 35.07 5.48 32.34
#